data_AF-A0A5C5E6K4-F1
#
_entry.id   AF-A0A5C5E6K4-F1
#
_cell.length_a   1.000
_cell.length_b   1.000
_cell.length_c   1.000
_cell.angle_alpha   90.00
_cell.angle_beta   90.00
_cell.angle_gamma   90.00
#
_symmetry.space_group_name_H-M   'P 1'
#
loop_
_entity.id
_entity.type
_entity.pdbx_description
1 polymer ?
#
loop_
_entity_poly.entity_id
_entity_poly.type
_entity_poly.pdbx_seq_one_letter_code
_entity_poly.pdbx_strand_id
1 'polypeptide(L)'
;MGTAAVFSNNRLLQEFMYGISLPGGLVAMANPNLGPYPLLSFNFVEYTLTHLLLILLPLLFVFGDGFRPDIKSLPHSIYLAAPFIGIAFLVNQTIGSNYMFLNQIETGTILVLFDKWLGTPGYLIAVLGSIFIVWAILYAPWEISRRRNFSG
;
A
#
# COMPACT_ATOMS: atom_id res chain seq x y z
N MET A 1 -6.44 -6.09 -10.21
CA MET A 1 -5.53 -7.21 -9.84
C MET A 1 -6.12 -8.14 -8.78
N GLY A 2 -6.87 -7.64 -7.78
CA GLY A 2 -7.42 -8.49 -6.71
C GLY A 2 -8.27 -9.67 -7.17
N THR A 3 -9.21 -9.44 -8.10
CA THR A 3 -10.03 -10.52 -8.69
C THR A 3 -9.17 -11.55 -9.42
N ALA A 4 -8.22 -11.10 -10.24
CA ALA A 4 -7.28 -11.99 -10.92
C ALA A 4 -6.48 -12.86 -9.93
N ALA A 5 -6.00 -12.28 -8.82
CA ALA A 5 -5.28 -13.03 -7.79
C ALA A 5 -6.12 -14.16 -7.19
N VAL A 6 -7.39 -13.88 -6.89
CA VAL A 6 -8.35 -14.84 -6.33
C VAL A 6 -8.64 -15.97 -7.34
N PHE A 7 -8.88 -15.63 -8.61
CA PHE A 7 -9.26 -16.65 -9.61
C PHE A 7 -8.08 -17.44 -10.18
N SER A 8 -6.89 -16.85 -10.26
CA SER A 8 -5.73 -17.49 -10.89
C SER A 8 -4.78 -18.14 -9.90
N ASN A 9 -4.99 -17.95 -8.58
CA ASN A 9 -4.05 -18.35 -7.51
C ASN A 9 -2.59 -17.97 -7.83
N ASN A 10 -2.38 -16.82 -8.49
CA ASN A 10 -1.07 -16.44 -9.00
C ASN A 10 -0.26 -15.81 -7.87
N ARG A 11 0.87 -16.44 -7.56
CA ARG A 11 1.74 -16.01 -6.45
C ARG A 11 2.24 -14.58 -6.58
N LEU A 12 2.60 -14.11 -7.78
CA LEU A 12 3.05 -12.73 -7.97
C LEU A 12 1.93 -11.73 -7.61
N LEU A 13 0.68 -12.04 -7.93
CA LEU A 13 -0.45 -11.18 -7.57
C LEU A 13 -0.72 -11.19 -6.07
N GLN A 14 -0.56 -12.33 -5.39
CA GLN A 14 -0.64 -12.39 -3.92
C GLN A 14 0.48 -11.59 -3.25
N GLU A 15 1.72 -11.69 -3.75
CA GLU A 15 2.87 -10.89 -3.30
C GLU A 15 2.66 -9.40 -3.57
N PHE A 16 2.06 -9.03 -4.70
CA PHE A 16 1.69 -7.65 -5.01
C PHE A 16 0.65 -7.12 -4.04
N MET A 17 -0.38 -7.92 -3.74
CA MET A 17 -1.42 -7.53 -2.81
C MET A 17 -0.89 -7.38 -1.39
N TYR A 18 0.00 -8.28 -0.97
CA TYR A 18 0.62 -8.19 0.35
C TYR A 18 1.61 -7.04 0.48
N GLY A 19 2.51 -6.88 -0.49
CA GLY A 19 3.60 -5.91 -0.42
C GLY A 19 3.20 -4.48 -0.77
N ILE A 20 2.19 -4.29 -1.62
CA ILE A 20 1.80 -2.98 -2.16
C ILE A 20 0.38 -2.61 -1.73
N SER A 21 -0.60 -3.51 -1.95
CA SER A 21 -2.01 -3.18 -1.71
C SER A 21 -2.34 -3.05 -0.22
N LEU A 22 -1.84 -3.95 0.64
CA LEU A 22 -2.10 -3.92 2.07
C LEU A 22 -1.59 -2.62 2.73
N PRO A 23 -0.31 -2.21 2.57
CA PRO A 23 0.15 -0.90 3.04
C PRO A 23 -0.68 0.27 2.51
N GLY A 24 -0.96 0.28 1.20
CA GLY A 24 -1.72 1.36 0.56
C GLY A 24 -3.15 1.48 1.11
N GLY A 25 -3.83 0.34 1.28
CA GLY A 25 -5.17 0.27 1.87
C GLY A 25 -5.19 0.76 3.32
N LEU A 26 -4.20 0.36 4.13
CA LEU A 26 -4.07 0.82 5.52
C LEU A 26 -3.82 2.33 5.61
N VAL A 27 -2.92 2.88 4.78
CA VAL A 27 -2.62 4.31 4.76
C VAL A 27 -3.84 5.12 4.35
N ALA A 28 -4.57 4.68 3.33
CA ALA A 28 -5.80 5.34 2.91
C ALA A 28 -6.86 5.32 4.03
N MET A 29 -7.10 4.17 4.67
CA MET A 29 -8.09 4.08 5.76
C MET A 29 -7.69 4.88 7.01
N ALA A 30 -6.40 5.03 7.29
CA ALA A 30 -5.92 5.87 8.38
C ALA A 30 -6.03 7.37 8.07
N ASN A 31 -6.04 7.75 6.78
CA ASN A 31 -6.09 9.15 6.33
C ASN A 31 -7.18 9.32 5.26
N PRO A 32 -8.47 9.13 5.62
CA PRO A 32 -9.54 9.15 4.65
C PRO A 32 -9.78 10.56 4.11
N ASN A 33 -9.44 10.79 2.84
CA ASN A 33 -9.76 12.03 2.13
C ASN A 33 -11.03 11.82 1.28
N LEU A 34 -12.18 11.83 1.96
CA LEU A 34 -13.51 11.65 1.36
C LEU A 34 -14.18 12.98 0.98
N GLY A 35 -13.49 14.11 1.07
CA GLY A 35 -14.06 15.43 0.78
C GLY A 35 -15.37 15.70 1.56
N PRO A 36 -16.35 16.40 0.97
CA PRO A 36 -17.61 16.74 1.63
C PRO A 36 -18.66 15.61 1.58
N TYR A 37 -18.29 14.39 1.20
CA TYR A 37 -19.26 13.33 0.98
C TYR A 37 -19.81 12.75 2.30
N PRO A 38 -21.15 12.69 2.48
CA PRO A 38 -21.75 12.14 3.69
C PRO A 38 -21.58 10.62 3.78
N LEU A 39 -21.81 10.09 4.99
CA LEU A 39 -21.89 8.65 5.23
C LEU A 39 -22.90 8.00 4.28
N LEU A 40 -22.60 6.79 3.81
CA LEU A 40 -23.42 6.00 2.88
C LEU A 40 -23.62 6.60 1.48
N SER A 41 -22.99 7.74 1.17
CA SER A 41 -22.88 8.19 -0.23
C SER A 41 -22.15 7.15 -1.07
N PHE A 42 -22.39 7.15 -2.39
CA PHE A 42 -21.69 6.26 -3.30
C PHE A 42 -20.16 6.37 -3.15
N ASN A 43 -19.62 7.60 -3.07
CA ASN A 43 -18.18 7.83 -2.89
C ASN A 43 -17.66 7.27 -1.57
N PHE A 44 -18.42 7.43 -0.48
CA PHE A 44 -18.07 6.83 0.80
C PHE A 44 -18.00 5.30 0.70
N VAL A 45 -19.06 4.68 0.17
CA VAL A 45 -19.17 3.22 0.08
C VAL A 45 -18.12 2.64 -0.85
N GLU A 46 -17.94 3.22 -2.04
CA GLU A 46 -16.93 2.79 -3.00
C GLU A 46 -15.54 2.88 -2.39
N TYR A 47 -15.17 4.03 -1.81
CA TYR A 47 -13.88 4.23 -1.18
C TYR A 47 -13.66 3.22 -0.05
N THR A 48 -14.62 3.09 0.87
CA THR A 48 -14.49 2.16 2.00
C THR A 48 -14.38 0.71 1.54
N LEU A 49 -15.20 0.27 0.58
CA LEU A 49 -15.16 -1.10 0.07
C LEU A 49 -13.86 -1.39 -0.68
N THR A 50 -13.43 -0.49 -1.57
CA THR A 50 -12.19 -0.65 -2.33
C THR A 50 -11.00 -0.83 -1.39
N HIS A 51 -10.86 0.02 -0.37
CA HIS A 51 -9.72 -0.06 0.56
C HIS A 51 -9.84 -1.23 1.54
N LEU A 52 -11.05 -1.59 1.99
CA LEU A 52 -11.27 -2.83 2.74
C LEU A 52 -10.83 -4.05 1.94
N LEU A 53 -11.14 -4.12 0.65
CA LEU A 53 -10.70 -5.23 -0.21
C LEU A 53 -9.18 -5.29 -0.36
N LEU A 54 -8.52 -4.14 -0.49
CA LEU A 54 -7.04 -4.07 -0.53
C LEU A 54 -6.39 -4.59 0.75
N ILE A 55 -7.07 -4.49 1.89
CA ILE A 55 -6.61 -4.99 3.20
C ILE A 55 -6.99 -6.46 3.40
N LEU A 56 -8.26 -6.80 3.21
CA LEU A 56 -8.80 -8.11 3.59
C LEU A 56 -8.28 -9.23 2.69
N LEU A 57 -8.17 -9.02 1.37
CA LEU A 57 -7.73 -10.06 0.46
C LEU A 57 -6.31 -10.59 0.76
N PRO A 58 -5.26 -9.75 0.93
CA PRO A 58 -3.95 -10.27 1.33
C PRO A 58 -3.94 -10.93 2.70
N LEU A 59 -4.79 -10.50 3.65
CA LEU A 59 -4.93 -11.18 4.95
C LEU A 59 -5.59 -12.55 4.78
N LEU A 60 -6.61 -12.67 3.93
CA LEU A 60 -7.24 -13.95 3.61
C LEU A 60 -6.27 -14.92 2.94
N PHE A 61 -5.41 -14.44 2.03
CA PHE A 61 -4.36 -15.31 1.46
C PHE A 61 -3.41 -15.82 2.54
N VAL A 62 -2.98 -14.95 3.45
CA VAL A 62 -2.03 -15.31 4.52
C VAL A 62 -2.63 -16.28 5.54
N PHE A 63 -3.81 -15.96 6.07
CA PHE A 63 -4.42 -16.66 7.19
C PHE A 63 -5.38 -17.78 6.77
N GLY A 64 -6.02 -17.66 5.60
CA GLY A 64 -6.91 -18.66 5.03
C GLY A 64 -6.20 -19.63 4.10
N ASP A 65 -5.54 -19.11 3.06
CA ASP A 65 -5.00 -19.95 1.97
C ASP A 65 -3.57 -20.44 2.22
N GLY A 66 -2.96 -20.05 3.34
CA GLY A 66 -1.60 -20.46 3.71
C GLY A 66 -0.50 -19.80 2.88
N PHE A 67 -0.79 -18.71 2.16
CA PHE A 67 0.21 -17.91 1.46
C PHE A 67 1.26 -17.38 2.44
N ARG A 68 2.53 -17.43 2.03
CA ARG A 68 3.68 -16.98 2.83
C ARG A 68 4.50 -15.99 2.00
N PRO A 69 4.44 -14.68 2.32
CA PRO A 69 5.17 -13.64 1.63
C PRO A 69 6.68 -13.92 1.54
N ASP A 70 7.28 -13.51 0.44
CA ASP A 70 8.72 -13.59 0.22
C ASP A 70 9.27 -12.20 -0.11
N ILE A 71 10.20 -11.72 0.72
CA ILE A 71 10.84 -10.42 0.51
C ILE A 71 11.60 -10.35 -0.82
N LYS A 72 12.03 -11.49 -1.38
CA LYS A 72 12.66 -11.57 -2.70
C LYS A 72 11.66 -11.29 -3.84
N SER A 73 10.37 -11.45 -3.60
CA SER A 73 9.31 -11.11 -4.55
C SER A 73 8.98 -9.61 -4.55
N LEU A 74 9.31 -8.88 -3.48
CA LEU A 74 8.95 -7.46 -3.33
C LEU A 74 9.41 -6.57 -4.50
N PRO A 75 10.65 -6.70 -5.05
CA PRO A 75 11.04 -5.93 -6.23
C PRO A 75 10.11 -6.15 -7.43
N HIS A 76 9.63 -7.38 -7.65
CA HIS A 76 8.71 -7.68 -8.75
C HIS A 76 7.34 -7.01 -8.53
N SER A 77 6.86 -6.99 -7.28
CA SER A 77 5.65 -6.24 -6.91
C SER A 77 5.80 -4.74 -7.16
N ILE A 78 6.98 -4.16 -6.86
CA ILE A 78 7.27 -2.74 -7.13
C ILE A 78 7.28 -2.48 -8.64
N TYR A 79 7.96 -3.32 -9.44
CA TYR A 79 7.95 -3.18 -10.89
C TYR A 79 6.54 -3.28 -11.48
N LEU A 80 5.71 -4.16 -10.94
CA LEU A 80 4.32 -4.29 -11.34
C LEU A 80 3.48 -3.06 -10.95
N ALA A 81 3.81 -2.38 -9.84
CA ALA A 81 3.16 -1.15 -9.40
C ALA A 81 3.58 0.10 -10.19
N ALA A 82 4.85 0.15 -10.60
CA ALA A 82 5.46 1.30 -11.26
C ALA A 82 4.64 1.92 -12.41
N PRO A 83 4.11 1.15 -13.39
CA PRO A 83 3.30 1.75 -14.46
C PRO A 83 2.01 2.39 -13.96
N PHE A 84 1.37 1.83 -12.93
CA PHE A 84 0.15 2.42 -12.34
C PHE A 84 0.46 3.73 -11.63
N ILE A 85 1.57 3.77 -10.88
CA ILE A 85 2.04 4.99 -10.21
C ILE A 85 2.38 6.05 -11.26
N GLY A 86 3.06 5.68 -12.34
CA GLY A 86 3.39 6.60 -13.43
C GLY A 86 2.15 7.20 -14.10
N ILE A 87 1.16 6.36 -14.42
CA ILE A 87 -0.12 6.83 -14.99
C ILE A 87 -0.85 7.73 -14.00
N ALA A 88 -0.96 7.33 -12.74
CA ALA A 88 -1.59 8.12 -11.69
C ALA A 88 -0.94 9.50 -11.54
N PHE A 89 0.39 9.56 -11.55
CA PHE A 89 1.14 10.81 -11.52
C PHE A 89 0.82 11.70 -12.72
N LEU A 90 0.85 11.15 -13.95
CA LEU A 90 0.53 11.91 -15.15
C LEU A 90 -0.90 12.47 -15.10
N VAL A 91 -1.88 11.63 -14.72
CA VAL A 91 -3.28 12.07 -14.60
C VAL A 91 -3.39 13.17 -13.55
N ASN A 92 -2.77 13.00 -12.38
CA ASN A 92 -2.77 14.01 -11.34
C ASN A 92 -2.27 15.37 -11.83
N GLN A 93 -1.19 15.38 -12.61
CA GLN A 93 -0.66 16.61 -13.22
C GLN A 93 -1.65 17.24 -14.21
N THR A 94 -2.37 16.43 -15.00
CA THR A 94 -3.30 16.95 -16.01
C THR A 94 -4.57 17.56 -15.41
N ILE A 95 -5.11 17.01 -14.33
CA ILE A 95 -6.39 17.45 -13.74
C ILE A 95 -6.23 18.20 -12.40
N GLY A 96 -4.99 18.39 -11.94
CA GLY A 96 -4.69 19.07 -10.67
C GLY A 96 -5.12 18.28 -9.43
N SER A 97 -5.25 16.95 -9.52
CA SER A 97 -5.58 16.08 -8.39
C SER A 97 -4.35 15.63 -7.61
N ASN A 98 -4.57 15.01 -6.44
CA ASN A 98 -3.51 14.46 -5.60
C ASN A 98 -3.76 12.98 -5.24
N TYR A 99 -4.17 12.18 -6.23
CA TYR A 99 -4.38 10.73 -6.01
C TYR A 99 -3.07 10.06 -5.59
N MET A 100 -3.15 9.11 -4.63
CA MET A 100 -1.98 8.48 -3.98
C MET A 100 -1.01 9.47 -3.32
N PHE A 101 -1.41 10.74 -3.11
CA PHE A 101 -0.60 11.78 -2.50
C PHE A 101 0.74 12.04 -3.24
N LEU A 102 0.73 11.90 -4.57
CA LEU A 102 1.95 11.97 -5.40
C LEU A 102 2.41 13.39 -5.70
N ASN A 103 1.52 14.39 -5.64
CA ASN A 103 1.79 15.76 -6.04
C ASN A 103 2.09 16.68 -4.86
N GLN A 104 1.40 16.47 -3.74
CA GLN A 104 1.46 17.33 -2.57
C GLN A 104 1.35 16.50 -1.30
N ILE A 105 1.92 17.02 -0.21
CA ILE A 105 1.78 16.43 1.12
C ILE A 105 0.31 16.51 1.53
N GLU A 106 -0.25 15.37 1.93
CA GLU A 106 -1.61 15.33 2.45
C GLU A 106 -1.67 15.96 3.84
N THR A 107 -2.54 16.97 3.98
CA THR A 107 -2.76 17.67 5.25
C THR A 107 -3.39 16.74 6.29
N GLY A 108 -2.97 16.85 7.55
CA GLY A 108 -3.47 15.99 8.63
C GLY A 108 -2.74 14.65 8.80
N THR A 109 -1.75 14.37 7.94
CA THR A 109 -0.86 13.21 8.09
C THR A 109 0.35 13.53 8.97
N ILE A 110 0.99 12.49 9.53
CA ILE A 110 2.27 12.62 10.25
C ILE A 110 3.38 13.24 9.36
N LEU A 111 3.24 13.14 8.04
CA LEU A 111 4.19 13.69 7.07
C LEU A 111 4.28 15.21 7.15
N VAL A 112 3.21 15.90 7.60
CA VAL A 112 3.23 17.34 7.85
C VAL A 112 4.20 17.70 8.98
N LEU A 113 4.37 16.83 9.99
CA LEU A 113 5.37 17.05 11.04
C LEU A 113 6.79 16.91 10.49
N PHE A 114 7.00 15.92 9.61
CA PHE A 114 8.30 15.72 8.96
C PHE A 114 8.67 16.86 8.02
N ASP A 115 7.70 17.42 7.27
CA ASP A 115 7.93 18.60 6.45
C ASP A 115 8.29 19.83 7.29
N LYS A 116 7.64 20.03 8.44
CA LYS A 116 8.03 21.10 9.38
C LYS A 116 9.44 20.95 9.94
N TRP A 117 9.92 19.72 10.10
CA TRP A 117 11.23 19.45 10.73
C TRP A 117 12.37 19.37 9.71
N LEU A 118 12.12 18.80 8.53
CA LEU A 118 13.12 18.51 7.50
C LEU A 118 13.00 19.44 6.28
N GLY A 119 11.94 20.24 6.20
CA GLY A 119 11.61 21.08 5.06
C GLY A 119 11.11 20.30 3.84
N THR A 120 10.72 21.04 2.80
CA THR A 120 10.48 20.51 1.46
C THR A 120 11.80 20.60 0.67
N PRO A 121 12.41 19.50 0.19
CA PRO A 121 11.86 18.15 0.01
C PRO A 121 12.25 17.11 1.07
N GLY A 122 12.83 17.52 2.21
CA GLY A 122 13.32 16.63 3.27
C GLY A 122 12.29 15.63 3.83
N TYR A 123 10.98 15.96 3.80
CA TYR A 123 9.92 15.01 4.16
C TYR A 123 9.91 13.73 3.31
N LEU A 124 10.45 13.76 2.08
CA LEU A 124 10.55 12.58 1.21
C LEU A 124 11.42 11.49 1.83
N ILE A 125 12.42 11.86 2.64
CA ILE A 125 13.24 10.90 3.38
C ILE A 125 12.38 10.18 4.42
N ALA A 126 11.49 10.90 5.10
CA ALA A 126 10.56 10.31 6.06
C ALA A 126 9.53 9.40 5.38
N VAL A 127 9.04 9.79 4.20
CA VAL A 127 8.15 8.94 3.38
C VAL A 127 8.86 7.65 3.00
N LEU A 128 10.04 7.72 2.40
CA LEU A 128 10.82 6.54 2.02
C LEU A 128 11.14 5.66 3.24
N GLY A 129 11.59 6.27 4.34
CA GLY A 129 11.86 5.57 5.60
C GLY A 129 10.62 4.84 6.14
N SER A 130 9.45 5.48 6.10
CA SER A 130 8.19 4.86 6.54
C SER A 130 7.81 3.65 5.69
N ILE A 131 8.00 3.71 4.37
CA ILE A 131 7.75 2.58 3.46
C ILE A 131 8.67 1.40 3.82
N PHE A 132 9.97 1.66 4.02
CA PHE A 132 10.92 0.63 4.44
C PHE A 132 10.55 0.02 5.80
N ILE A 133 10.13 0.83 6.77
CA ILE A 133 9.69 0.36 8.09
C ILE A 133 8.46 -0.54 7.95
N VAL A 134 7.46 -0.12 7.16
CA VAL A 134 6.25 -0.93 6.93
C VAL A 134 6.61 -2.25 6.28
N TRP A 135 7.44 -2.27 5.24
CA TRP A 135 7.90 -3.53 4.63
C TRP A 135 8.72 -4.38 5.59
N ALA A 136 9.60 -3.78 6.40
CA ALA A 136 10.32 -4.52 7.42
C ALA A 136 9.37 -5.21 8.40
N ILE A 137 8.34 -4.50 8.90
CA ILE A 137 7.32 -5.07 9.79
C ILE A 137 6.54 -6.19 9.09
N LEU A 138 6.09 -5.97 7.84
CA LEU A 138 5.29 -6.93 7.10
C LEU A 138 6.08 -8.20 6.74
N TYR A 139 7.37 -8.09 6.40
CA TYR A 139 8.16 -9.23 5.93
C TYR A 139 8.98 -9.90 7.03
N ALA A 140 9.28 -9.22 8.15
CA ALA A 140 10.11 -9.76 9.23
C ALA A 140 9.60 -11.09 9.82
N PRO A 141 8.31 -11.27 10.17
CA PRO A 141 7.83 -12.52 10.74
C PRO A 141 8.11 -13.73 9.83
N TRP A 142 7.96 -13.54 8.52
CA TRP A 142 8.14 -14.58 7.51
C TRP A 142 9.61 -14.93 7.31
N GLU A 143 10.48 -13.92 7.29
CA GLU A 143 11.92 -14.12 7.14
C GLU A 143 12.53 -14.77 8.39
N ILE A 144 12.10 -14.35 9.59
CA ILE A 144 12.53 -14.96 10.85
C ILE A 144 12.11 -16.44 10.90
N SER A 145 10.84 -16.74 10.56
CA SER A 145 10.35 -18.12 10.53
C SER A 145 11.13 -18.97 9.51
N ARG A 146 11.39 -18.43 8.32
CA ARG A 146 12.15 -19.12 7.27
C ARG A 146 13.56 -19.47 7.75
N ARG A 147 14.29 -18.52 8.36
CA ARG A 147 15.64 -18.75 8.88
C ARG A 147 15.69 -19.82 9.97
N ARG A 148 14.72 -19.83 10.88
CA ARG A 148 14.63 -20.85 11.95
C ARG A 148 14.43 -22.26 11.41
N ASN A 149 13.65 -22.41 10.34
CA ASN A 149 13.44 -23.71 9.69
C ASN A 149 14.65 -24.21 8.90
N PHE A 150 15.56 -23.31 8.46
CA PHE A 150 16.80 -23.71 7.78
C PHE A 150 17.92 -24.11 8.76
N SER A 151 17.84 -23.69 10.01
CA SER A 151 18.85 -23.94 11.05
C SER A 151 18.58 -25.17 11.94
N GLY A 152 17.47 -25.88 11.74
CA GLY A 152 17.10 -27.08 12.50
C GLY A 152 16.91 -28.27 11.58
#